data_AF-X1TIG9-F1
#
_entry.id   AF-X1TIG9-F1
#
_cell.length_a   1.000
_cell.length_b   1.000
_cell.length_c   1.000
_cell.angle_alpha   90.00
_cell.angle_beta   90.00
_cell.angle_gamma   90.00
#
_symmetry.space_group_name_H-M   'P 1'
#
loop_
_entity.id
_entity.type
_entity.pdbx_description
1 polymer ?
#
loop_
_entity_poly.entity_id
_entity_poly.type
_entity_poly.pdbx_seq_one_letter_code
_entity_poly.pdbx_strand_id
1 'polypeptide(L)'
;MKNAKSFYRPVVLKRHLTVSEIANIVENITDLPGVSVERKPLRDYRYGTITSHLIGYTGEITESELKERPELKEGDIIGKSGLEKMHDVFLRGFL
;
A
#
# COMPACT_ATOMS: atom_id res chain seq x y z
N MET A 1 0.83 -11.44 -25.14
CA MET A 1 -0.04 -10.26 -25.34
C MET A 1 0.74 -9.03 -24.89
N LYS A 2 0.81 -7.99 -25.72
CA LYS A 2 1.63 -6.79 -25.49
C LYS A 2 1.16 -6.09 -24.20
N ASN A 3 2.07 -5.88 -23.25
CA ASN A 3 1.87 -5.00 -22.10
C ASN A 3 1.56 -3.60 -22.61
N ALA A 4 0.27 -3.24 -22.69
CA ALA A 4 -0.12 -1.85 -22.87
C ALA A 4 0.34 -1.10 -21.63
N LYS A 5 1.34 -0.25 -21.79
CA LYS A 5 1.77 0.69 -20.76
C LYS A 5 0.56 1.58 -20.46
N SER A 6 -0.15 1.32 -19.37
CA SER A 6 -1.28 2.14 -18.95
C SER A 6 -0.79 3.58 -18.80
N PHE A 7 -1.35 4.51 -19.58
CA PHE A 7 -1.04 5.93 -19.47
C PHE A 7 -1.56 6.54 -18.15
N TYR A 8 -2.39 5.79 -17.42
CA TYR A 8 -2.99 6.21 -16.17
C TYR A 8 -2.43 5.36 -15.03
N ARG A 9 -1.92 6.05 -13.99
CA ARG A 9 -1.55 5.44 -12.72
C ARG A 9 -2.70 5.62 -11.73
N PRO A 10 -3.15 4.56 -11.04
CA PRO A 10 -4.15 4.71 -9.99
C PRO A 10 -3.56 5.57 -8.86
N VAL A 11 -4.33 6.57 -8.43
CA VAL A 11 -3.99 7.42 -7.29
C VAL A 11 -4.89 7.03 -6.13
N VAL A 12 -4.31 6.90 -4.94
CA VAL A 12 -5.07 6.58 -3.73
C VAL A 12 -5.95 7.78 -3.35
N LEU A 13 -7.26 7.65 -3.48
CA LEU A 13 -8.22 8.70 -3.11
C LEU A 13 -8.52 8.72 -1.61
N LYS A 14 -8.65 7.55 -0.99
CA LYS A 14 -8.93 7.40 0.44
C LYS A 14 -8.40 6.07 0.97
N ARG A 15 -7.82 6.11 2.18
CA ARG A 15 -7.38 4.92 2.93
C ARG A 15 -8.33 4.67 4.10
N HIS A 16 -8.33 3.46 4.65
CA HIS A 16 -9.10 3.08 5.84
C HIS A 16 -10.61 3.28 5.67
N LEU A 17 -11.15 2.82 4.53
CA LEU A 17 -12.58 2.85 4.28
C LEU A 17 -13.34 2.04 5.32
N THR A 18 -14.43 2.60 5.82
CA THR A 18 -15.41 1.88 6.64
C THR A 18 -16.22 0.92 5.77
N VAL A 19 -16.86 -0.08 6.39
CA VAL A 19 -17.72 -1.04 5.68
C VAL A 19 -18.85 -0.31 4.94
N SER A 20 -19.46 0.71 5.57
CA SER A 20 -20.53 1.50 4.96
C SER A 20 -20.05 2.28 3.74
N GLU A 21 -18.84 2.83 3.76
CA GLU A 21 -18.26 3.53 2.60
C GLU A 21 -17.97 2.57 1.45
N ILE A 22 -17.43 1.39 1.75
CA ILE A 22 -17.21 0.34 0.74
C ILE A 22 -18.53 -0.04 0.09
N ALA A 23 -19.60 -0.26 0.89
CA ALA A 23 -20.92 -0.59 0.39
C ALA A 23 -21.46 0.49 -0.57
N ASN A 24 -21.40 1.76 -0.16
CA ASN A 24 -21.82 2.88 -1.02
C ASN A 24 -21.04 2.94 -2.34
N ILE A 25 -19.71 2.73 -2.31
CA ILE A 25 -18.88 2.75 -3.53
C ILE A 25 -19.27 1.59 -4.46
N VAL A 26 -19.43 0.39 -3.91
CA VAL A 26 -19.74 -0.82 -4.69
C VAL A 26 -21.14 -0.74 -5.31
N GLU A 27 -22.13 -0.20 -4.60
CA GLU A 27 -23.49 0.01 -5.12
C GLU A 27 -23.52 0.99 -6.30
N ASN A 28 -22.64 1.99 -6.30
CA ASN A 28 -22.57 3.03 -7.34
C ASN A 28 -21.42 2.80 -8.33
N ILE A 29 -20.82 1.61 -8.39
CA ILE A 29 -19.61 1.36 -9.18
C ILE A 29 -19.79 1.61 -10.68
N THR A 30 -21.02 1.43 -11.18
CA THR A 30 -21.41 1.70 -12.58
C THR A 30 -21.25 3.18 -12.94
N ASP A 31 -21.48 4.08 -11.99
CA ASP A 31 -21.36 5.53 -12.16
C ASP A 31 -19.94 6.05 -11.85
N LEU A 32 -19.04 5.16 -11.41
CA LEU A 32 -17.67 5.48 -11.00
C LEU A 32 -16.62 4.74 -11.87
N PRO A 33 -16.59 4.97 -13.20
CA PRO A 33 -15.65 4.28 -14.07
C PRO A 33 -14.20 4.63 -13.69
N GLY A 34 -13.39 3.59 -13.48
CA GLY A 34 -11.97 3.72 -13.11
C GLY A 34 -11.70 3.83 -11.61
N VAL A 35 -12.75 3.84 -10.77
CA VAL A 35 -12.61 3.71 -9.32
C VAL A 35 -12.60 2.23 -8.95
N SER A 36 -11.67 1.84 -8.08
CA SER A 36 -11.59 0.50 -7.51
C SER A 36 -11.40 0.56 -6.00
N VAL A 37 -11.84 -0.49 -5.31
CA VAL A 37 -11.57 -0.69 -3.89
C VAL A 37 -10.57 -1.84 -3.75
N GLU A 38 -9.44 -1.55 -3.11
CA GLU A 38 -8.39 -2.55 -2.87
C GLU A 38 -8.27 -2.85 -1.38
N ARG A 39 -8.19 -4.14 -1.03
CA ARG A 39 -7.86 -4.58 0.32
C ARG A 39 -6.35 -4.68 0.48
N LYS A 40 -5.78 -3.91 1.40
CA LYS A 40 -4.35 -3.97 1.75
C LYS A 40 -4.15 -4.32 3.22
N PRO A 41 -3.10 -5.10 3.58
CA PRO A 41 -2.79 -5.41 4.97
C PRO A 41 -2.30 -4.17 5.72
N LEU A 42 -2.86 -3.92 6.91
CA LEU A 42 -2.45 -2.85 7.82
C LEU A 42 -1.66 -3.43 8.99
N ARG A 43 -0.53 -2.80 9.36
CA ARG A 43 0.29 -3.22 10.50
C ARG A 43 -0.26 -2.66 11.81
N ASP A 44 -0.34 -3.52 12.82
CA ASP A 44 -0.68 -3.17 14.20
C ASP A 44 0.55 -3.38 15.11
N TYR A 45 1.10 -2.28 15.64
CA TYR A 45 2.30 -2.29 16.50
C TYR A 45 1.90 -2.24 17.98
N ARG A 46 1.50 -3.39 18.54
CA ARG A 46 0.90 -3.49 19.90
C ARG A 46 1.74 -2.89 21.04
N TYR A 47 3.07 -2.95 20.93
CA TYR A 47 3.99 -2.43 21.95
C TYR A 47 4.47 -1.00 21.68
N GLY A 48 3.96 -0.37 20.62
CA GLY A 48 4.18 1.04 20.29
C GLY A 48 5.64 1.48 20.41
N THR A 49 5.88 2.47 21.27
CA THR A 49 7.17 3.12 21.44
C THR A 49 8.24 2.24 22.08
N ILE A 50 7.87 1.21 22.83
CA ILE A 50 8.83 0.34 23.55
C ILE A 50 9.71 -0.42 22.55
N THR A 51 9.13 -0.80 21.41
CA THR A 51 9.80 -1.62 20.39
C THR A 51 10.06 -0.88 19.09
N SER A 52 9.79 0.43 19.03
CA SER A 52 9.79 1.20 17.77
C SER A 52 11.13 1.20 17.05
N HIS A 53 12.25 1.31 17.77
CA HIS A 53 13.59 1.30 17.16
C HIS A 53 13.99 -0.08 16.65
N LEU A 54 13.56 -1.15 17.35
CA LEU A 54 13.89 -2.52 16.98
C LEU A 54 13.01 -3.01 15.83
N ILE A 55 11.69 -2.99 16.01
CA ILE A 55 10.73 -3.47 15.00
C ILE A 55 10.70 -2.50 13.82
N GLY A 56 10.71 -1.20 14.07
CA GLY A 56 10.54 -0.19 13.05
C GLY A 56 9.08 0.05 12.71
N TYR A 57 8.86 0.58 11.51
CA TYR A 57 7.54 0.88 10.98
C TYR A 57 7.51 0.71 9.46
N THR A 58 6.29 0.64 8.91
CA THR A 58 6.00 0.64 7.48
C THR A 58 5.49 1.99 7.02
N GLY A 59 5.73 2.33 5.75
CA GLY A 59 5.21 3.56 5.14
C GLY A 59 5.18 3.47 3.61
N GLU A 60 4.52 4.43 2.98
CA GLU A 60 4.45 4.51 1.53
C GLU A 60 5.84 4.75 0.92
N ILE A 61 6.15 4.04 -0.16
CA ILE A 61 7.41 4.19 -0.88
C ILE A 61 7.60 5.63 -1.38
N THR A 62 8.81 6.18 -1.23
CA THR A 62 9.16 7.50 -1.74
C THR A 62 9.68 7.43 -3.16
N GLU A 63 9.71 8.57 -3.87
CA GLU A 63 10.27 8.64 -5.22
C GLU A 63 11.75 8.23 -5.26
N SER A 64 12.52 8.52 -4.21
CA SER A 64 13.92 8.12 -4.10
C SER A 64 14.07 6.61 -3.97
N GLU A 65 13.26 5.96 -3.13
CA GLU A 65 13.28 4.51 -2.95
C GLU A 65 12.77 3.76 -4.19
N LEU A 66 11.80 4.34 -4.90
CA LEU A 66 11.28 3.77 -6.14
C LEU A 66 12.35 3.67 -7.24
N LYS A 67 13.31 4.60 -7.28
CA LYS A 67 14.45 4.55 -8.23
C LYS A 67 15.37 3.37 -7.96
N GLU A 68 15.48 2.94 -6.70
CA GLU A 68 16.30 1.81 -6.27
C GLU A 68 15.55 0.47 -6.34
N ARG A 69 14.21 0.52 -6.40
CA ARG A 69 13.32 -0.64 -6.32
C ARG A 69 12.31 -0.66 -7.46
N PRO A 70 12.77 -0.94 -8.70
CA PRO A 70 11.92 -0.90 -9.89
C PRO A 70 10.82 -1.96 -9.90
N GLU A 71 10.88 -2.96 -9.01
CA GLU A 71 9.83 -3.96 -8.81
C GLU A 71 8.58 -3.41 -8.10
N LEU A 72 8.69 -2.25 -7.45
CA LEU A 72 7.63 -1.63 -6.67
C LEU A 72 6.93 -0.50 -7.43
N LYS A 73 5.78 -0.07 -6.90
CA LYS A 73 4.93 0.98 -7.47
C LYS A 73 4.61 2.04 -6.44
N GLU A 74 4.31 3.26 -6.91
CA GLU A 74 3.73 4.31 -6.08
C GLU A 74 2.50 3.78 -5.33
N GLY A 75 2.31 4.17 -4.06
CA GLY A 75 1.25 3.65 -3.22
C GLY A 75 1.57 2.33 -2.50
N ASP A 76 2.67 1.65 -2.83
CA ASP A 76 3.13 0.47 -2.10
C ASP A 76 3.61 0.84 -0.70
N ILE A 77 3.24 0.02 0.27
CA ILE A 77 3.66 0.15 1.66
C ILE A 77 4.86 -0.78 1.88
N ILE A 78 5.98 -0.20 2.29
CA ILE A 78 7.25 -0.90 2.53
C ILE A 78 7.73 -0.70 3.97
N GLY A 79 8.60 -1.58 4.44
CA GLY A 79 9.35 -1.38 5.69
C GLY A 79 10.32 -0.21 5.59
N LYS A 80 10.23 0.74 6.53
CA LYS A 80 11.01 2.00 6.53
C LYS A 80 12.17 2.00 7.52
N SER A 81 12.06 1.23 8.59
CA SER A 81 13.11 1.14 9.62
C SER A 81 13.09 -0.23 10.31
N GLY A 82 14.10 -0.48 11.14
CA GLY A 82 14.17 -1.68 11.98
C GLY A 82 14.07 -2.99 11.20
N LEU A 83 13.47 -3.98 11.84
CA LEU A 83 13.19 -5.29 11.25
C LEU A 83 12.23 -5.21 10.06
N GLU A 84 11.26 -4.30 10.08
CA GLU A 84 10.34 -4.06 8.95
C GLU A 84 11.12 -3.76 7.67
N LYS A 85 12.12 -2.86 7.71
CA LYS A 85 12.98 -2.57 6.53
C LYS A 85 13.91 -3.72 6.18
N MET A 86 14.56 -4.31 7.18
CA MET A 86 15.58 -5.36 6.96
C MET A 86 14.99 -6.62 6.31
N HIS A 87 13.74 -6.94 6.64
CA HIS A 87 13.04 -8.12 6.13
C HIS A 87 11.86 -7.78 5.21
N ASP A 88 11.77 -6.54 4.71
CA ASP A 88 10.66 -6.04 3.90
C ASP A 88 10.29 -6.98 2.74
N VAL A 89 11.28 -7.51 2.02
CA VAL A 89 11.05 -8.43 0.89
C VAL A 89 10.28 -9.69 1.31
N PHE A 90 10.55 -10.21 2.51
CA PHE A 90 9.89 -11.40 3.05
C PHE A 90 8.57 -11.04 3.75
N LEU A 91 8.53 -9.94 4.51
CA LEU A 91 7.39 -9.53 5.32
C LEU A 91 6.27 -8.88 4.51
N ARG A 92 6.58 -8.24 3.38
CA ARG A 92 5.57 -7.62 2.52
C ARG A 92 4.69 -8.67 1.83
N GLY A 93 5.24 -9.85 1.56
CA GLY A 93 4.55 -10.92 0.82
C GLY A 93 4.50 -10.64 -0.70
N PHE A 94 3.76 -11.49 -1.41
CA PHE A 94 3.69 -11.52 -2.88
C PHE A 94 2.33 -11.12 -3.45
N LEU A 95 1.55 -10.29 -2.73
CA LEU A 95 0.20 -9.89 -3.16
C LEU A 95 0.23 -8.96 -4.37
#